data_AF-A0A843GA60-F1
#
_entry.id   AF-A0A843GA60-F1
#
_cell.length_a   1.000
_cell.length_b   1.000
_cell.length_c   1.000
_cell.angle_alpha   90.00
_cell.angle_beta   90.00
_cell.angle_gamma   90.00
#
_symmetry.space_group_name_H-M   'P 1'
#
loop_
_entity.id
_entity.type
_entity.pdbx_description
1 polymer ?
#
loop_
_entity_poly.entity_id
_entity_poly.type
_entity_poly.pdbx_seq_one_letter_code
_entity_poly.pdbx_strand_id
1 'polypeptide(L)'
;MVELEDLPNVGEKTAEKLREAGFADMMRLATATAKELSVKAEIGEGVAEKVIEAARRAEKIDFETAFDVMERRRDVGRITTGSKGVDELIGGGIETQAITEVFGEFGSGKSQISHELAVTVQLPKERGGLDGECVFIDTENTFRPERIEQIADAF
;
A
#
# COMPACT_ATOMS: atom_id res chain seq x y z
N MET A 1 18.91 3.06 1.08
CA MET A 1 17.83 3.04 2.09
C MET A 1 18.48 3.40 3.41
N VAL A 2 17.82 4.18 4.27
CA VAL A 2 18.37 4.46 5.61
C VAL A 2 18.15 3.21 6.44
N GLU A 3 19.20 2.63 6.99
CA GLU A 3 19.09 1.44 7.82
C GLU A 3 18.73 1.84 9.27
N LEU A 4 18.26 0.88 10.07
CA LEU A 4 17.88 1.16 11.46
C LEU A 4 19.06 1.69 12.28
N GLU A 5 20.26 1.19 12.03
CA GLU A 5 21.51 1.60 12.68
C GLU A 5 21.95 3.02 12.33
N ASP A 6 21.44 3.57 11.22
CA ASP A 6 21.71 4.95 10.83
C ASP A 6 20.87 5.95 11.66
N LEU A 7 19.85 5.47 12.38
CA LEU A 7 18.98 6.33 13.19
C LEU A 7 19.70 6.80 14.46
N PRO A 8 19.60 8.10 14.79
CA PRO A 8 20.10 8.62 16.06
C PRO A 8 19.55 7.84 17.26
N ASN A 9 20.44 7.38 18.13
CA ASN A 9 20.13 6.61 19.35
C ASN A 9 19.67 5.16 19.10
N VAL A 10 19.88 4.62 17.90
CA VAL A 10 19.70 3.20 17.61
C VAL A 10 21.07 2.54 17.43
N GLY A 11 21.49 1.76 18.43
CA GLY A 11 22.66 0.88 18.29
C GLY A 11 22.27 -0.50 17.78
N GLU A 12 23.26 -1.33 17.44
CA GLU A 12 23.08 -2.70 16.89
C GLU A 12 22.05 -3.52 17.68
N LYS A 13 22.15 -3.57 19.02
CA LYS A 13 21.21 -4.32 19.88
C LYS A 13 19.77 -3.81 19.81
N THR A 14 19.59 -2.50 19.65
CA THR A 14 18.25 -1.91 19.52
C THR A 14 17.69 -2.20 18.13
N ALA A 15 18.51 -2.11 17.08
CA ALA A 15 18.12 -2.47 15.73
C ALA A 15 17.71 -3.94 15.61
N GLU A 16 18.45 -4.86 16.22
CA GLU A 16 18.09 -6.29 16.29
C GLU A 16 16.71 -6.50 16.93
N LYS A 17 16.48 -5.93 18.11
CA LYS A 17 15.17 -6.00 18.80
C LYS A 17 14.03 -5.46 17.95
N LEU A 18 14.26 -4.35 17.24
CA LEU A 18 13.26 -3.75 16.34
C LEU A 18 12.95 -4.69 15.17
N ARG A 19 13.96 -5.30 14.55
CA ARG A 19 13.75 -6.28 13.46
C ARG A 19 12.97 -7.50 13.94
N GLU A 20 13.37 -8.08 15.07
CA GLU A 20 12.70 -9.25 15.67
C GLU A 20 11.24 -8.95 16.05
N ALA A 21 10.96 -7.72 16.48
CA ALA A 21 9.62 -7.24 16.78
C ALA A 21 8.77 -6.91 15.54
N GLY A 22 9.33 -7.07 14.32
CA GLY A 22 8.63 -6.79 13.07
C GLY A 22 8.62 -5.31 12.65
N PHE A 23 9.59 -4.53 13.12
CA PHE A 23 9.82 -3.11 12.77
C PHE A 23 11.12 -2.95 11.97
N ALA A 24 11.31 -3.80 10.96
CA ALA A 24 12.46 -3.71 10.05
C ALA A 24 12.30 -2.62 8.98
N ASP A 25 11.07 -2.17 8.72
CA ASP A 25 10.74 -1.15 7.73
C ASP A 25 10.60 0.23 8.40
N MET A 26 11.22 1.26 7.81
CA MET A 26 11.28 2.61 8.37
C MET A 26 9.90 3.25 8.45
N MET A 27 9.02 2.98 7.48
CA MET A 27 7.66 3.53 7.45
C MET A 27 6.81 2.87 8.55
N ARG A 28 6.96 1.56 8.75
CA ARG A 28 6.34 0.84 9.86
C ARG A 28 6.81 1.34 11.23
N LEU A 29 8.08 1.74 11.33
CA LEU A 29 8.63 2.35 12.55
C LEU A 29 8.07 3.76 12.78
N ALA A 30 8.02 4.60 11.75
CA ALA A 30 7.57 5.99 11.84
C ALA A 30 6.06 6.15 12.09
N THR A 31 5.25 5.13 11.76
CA THR A 31 3.80 5.07 12.05
C THR A 31 3.44 4.32 13.34
N ALA A 32 4.41 3.67 13.99
CA ALA A 32 4.18 2.99 15.25
C ALA A 32 3.84 3.97 16.39
N THR A 33 3.17 3.46 17.41
CA THR A 33 3.02 4.19 18.68
C THR A 33 4.18 3.85 19.62
N ALA A 34 4.60 4.81 20.46
CA ALA A 34 5.69 4.58 21.42
C ALA A 34 5.38 3.39 22.36
N LYS A 35 4.13 3.25 22.77
CA LYS A 35 3.65 2.15 23.60
C LYS A 35 3.76 0.79 22.90
N GLU A 36 3.33 0.70 21.64
CA GLU A 36 3.45 -0.54 20.86
C GLU A 36 4.92 -0.93 20.71
N LEU A 37 5.76 0.02 20.31
CA LEU A 37 7.17 -0.22 20.07
C LEU A 37 7.91 -0.61 21.37
N SER A 38 7.59 0.06 22.47
CA SER A 38 8.14 -0.25 23.80
C SER A 38 7.82 -1.67 24.24
N VAL A 39 6.56 -2.10 24.09
CA VAL A 39 6.12 -3.45 24.48
C VAL A 39 6.71 -4.52 23.57
N LYS A 40 6.64 -4.34 22.25
CA LYS A 40 7.06 -5.38 21.30
C LYS A 40 8.57 -5.51 21.18
N ALA A 41 9.32 -4.41 21.22
CA ALA A 41 10.77 -4.42 21.10
C ALA A 41 11.49 -4.42 22.47
N GLU A 42 10.74 -4.41 23.58
CA GLU A 42 11.27 -4.38 24.95
C GLU A 42 12.31 -3.26 25.15
N ILE A 43 11.93 -2.05 24.74
CA ILE A 43 12.72 -0.83 24.91
C ILE A 43 11.94 0.17 25.78
N GLY A 44 12.65 1.09 26.45
CA GLY A 44 12.00 2.13 27.23
C GLY A 44 11.16 3.07 26.35
N GLU A 45 9.99 3.51 26.82
CA GLU A 45 9.05 4.34 26.05
C GLU A 45 9.68 5.66 25.55
N GLY A 46 10.52 6.31 26.36
CA GLY A 46 11.27 7.50 25.91
C GLY A 46 12.35 7.22 24.87
N VAL A 47 12.85 5.97 24.76
CA VAL A 47 13.70 5.55 23.63
C VAL A 47 12.83 5.31 22.41
N ALA A 48 11.69 4.64 22.56
CA ALA A 48 10.74 4.41 21.48
C ALA A 48 10.28 5.72 20.81
N GLU A 49 9.92 6.74 21.59
CA GLU A 49 9.58 8.08 21.06
C GLU A 49 10.71 8.68 20.20
N LYS A 50 11.95 8.63 20.69
CA LYS A 50 13.11 9.17 19.97
C LYS A 50 13.38 8.42 18.67
N VAL A 51 13.20 7.10 18.69
CA VAL A 51 13.37 6.23 17.51
C VAL A 51 12.29 6.52 16.47
N ILE A 52 11.02 6.64 16.88
CA ILE A 52 9.90 6.99 15.99
C ILE A 52 10.14 8.38 15.36
N GLU A 53 10.55 9.37 16.15
CA GLU A 53 10.86 10.71 15.66
C GLU A 53 12.07 10.74 14.73
N ALA A 54 13.09 9.92 14.98
CA ALA A 54 14.21 9.74 14.08
C ALA A 54 13.76 9.12 12.73
N ALA A 55 12.91 8.10 12.78
CA ALA A 55 12.36 7.45 11.60
C ALA A 55 11.50 8.42 10.78
N ARG A 56 10.63 9.22 11.41
CA ARG A 56 9.82 10.25 10.74
C ARG A 56 10.68 11.27 10.01
N ARG A 57 11.77 11.73 10.63
CA ARG A 57 12.72 12.65 9.99
C ARG A 57 13.46 12.00 8.82
N ALA A 58 13.86 10.73 8.95
CA ALA A 58 14.50 9.98 7.88
C ALA A 58 13.58 9.82 6.67
N GLU A 59 12.29 9.56 6.92
CA GLU A 59 11.23 9.45 5.90
C GLU A 59 10.67 10.80 5.43
N LYS A 60 11.21 11.92 5.94
CA LYS A 60 10.73 13.29 5.63
C LYS A 60 9.23 13.49 5.85
N ILE A 61 8.68 12.83 6.87
CA ILE A 61 7.29 12.99 7.28
C ILE A 61 7.21 14.28 8.10
N ASP A 62 6.95 15.39 7.42
CA ASP A 62 6.84 16.74 8.00
C ASP A 62 5.79 17.57 7.22
N PHE A 63 5.61 18.83 7.59
CA PHE A 63 4.75 19.77 6.87
C PHE A 63 5.24 19.98 5.43
N GLU A 64 4.30 19.94 4.50
CA GLU A 64 4.52 20.20 3.08
C GLU A 64 3.49 21.21 2.55
N THR A 65 3.81 21.86 1.42
CA THR A 65 2.85 22.78 0.80
C THR A 65 1.80 22.00 0.00
N ALA A 66 0.62 22.60 -0.20
CA ALA A 66 -0.40 22.00 -1.06
C ALA A 66 0.08 21.78 -2.50
N PHE A 67 1.05 22.59 -2.95
CA PHE A 67 1.66 22.44 -4.27
C PHE A 67 2.51 21.16 -4.34
N ASP A 68 3.33 20.89 -3.32
CA ASP A 68 4.15 19.68 -3.26
C ASP A 68 3.28 18.41 -3.20
N VAL A 69 2.19 18.46 -2.42
CA VAL A 69 1.17 17.39 -2.39
C VAL A 69 0.58 17.15 -3.78
N MET A 70 0.22 18.22 -4.48
CA MET A 70 -0.36 18.13 -5.83
C MET A 70 0.63 17.53 -6.83
N GLU A 71 1.89 17.96 -6.81
CA GLU A 71 2.94 17.42 -7.68
C GLU A 71 3.14 15.92 -7.42
N ARG A 72 3.26 15.49 -6.14
CA ARG A 72 3.35 14.05 -5.81
C ARG A 72 2.14 13.26 -6.30
N ARG A 73 0.93 13.83 -6.20
CA ARG A 73 -0.29 13.16 -6.66
C ARG A 73 -0.33 12.96 -8.19
N ARG A 74 0.55 13.57 -8.97
CA ARG A 74 0.68 13.28 -10.41
C ARG A 74 1.27 11.90 -10.68
N ASP A 75 2.04 11.36 -9.75
CA ASP A 75 2.65 10.02 -9.87
C ASP A 75 1.68 8.90 -9.49
N VAL A 76 0.47 9.24 -9.08
CA VAL A 76 -0.58 8.28 -8.73
C VAL A 76 -1.00 7.51 -9.98
N GLY A 77 -0.69 6.21 -9.98
CA GLY A 77 -1.14 5.26 -10.98
C GLY A 77 -2.63 4.96 -10.84
N ARG A 78 -3.26 4.63 -11.97
CA ARG A 78 -4.65 4.19 -12.04
C ARG A 78 -4.73 2.88 -12.82
N ILE A 79 -5.55 1.95 -12.34
CA ILE A 79 -5.82 0.67 -12.99
C ILE A 79 -7.20 0.74 -13.64
N THR A 80 -7.30 0.50 -14.95
CA THR A 80 -8.59 0.47 -15.66
C THR A 80 -9.50 -0.63 -15.10
N THR A 81 -10.79 -0.34 -15.01
CA THR A 81 -11.82 -1.34 -14.68
C THR A 81 -12.31 -2.11 -15.92
N GLY A 82 -11.64 -1.97 -17.08
CA GLY A 82 -12.09 -2.53 -18.36
C GLY A 82 -13.31 -1.82 -18.98
N SER A 83 -13.88 -0.84 -18.28
CA SER A 83 -15.08 -0.11 -18.69
C SER A 83 -14.82 1.39 -18.73
N LYS A 84 -14.84 1.97 -19.94
CA LYS A 84 -14.64 3.42 -20.14
C LYS A 84 -15.59 4.28 -19.30
N GLY A 85 -16.86 3.87 -19.20
CA GLY A 85 -17.85 4.64 -18.45
C GLY A 85 -17.61 4.62 -16.94
N VAL A 86 -17.10 3.50 -16.40
CA VAL A 86 -16.74 3.42 -14.97
C VAL A 86 -15.45 4.18 -14.72
N ASP A 87 -14.43 4.00 -15.56
CA ASP A 87 -13.18 4.74 -15.46
C ASP A 87 -13.42 6.25 -15.48
N GLU A 88 -14.21 6.76 -16.42
CA GLU A 88 -14.57 8.19 -16.49
C GLU A 88 -15.30 8.66 -15.22
N LEU A 89 -16.23 7.86 -14.69
CA LEU A 89 -16.99 8.17 -13.48
C LEU A 89 -16.09 8.32 -12.25
N ILE A 90 -15.05 7.49 -12.12
CA ILE A 90 -14.16 7.47 -10.95
C ILE A 90 -12.84 8.23 -11.16
N GLY A 91 -12.71 8.97 -12.27
CA GLY A 91 -11.55 9.83 -12.52
C GLY A 91 -10.34 9.09 -13.11
N GLY A 92 -10.58 8.07 -13.92
CA GLY A 92 -9.61 7.39 -14.79
C GLY A 92 -9.25 5.96 -14.39
N GLY A 93 -9.96 5.35 -13.43
CA GLY A 93 -9.69 4.00 -12.94
C GLY A 93 -9.43 3.94 -11.42
N ILE A 94 -9.08 2.76 -10.92
CA ILE A 94 -8.82 2.52 -9.49
C ILE A 94 -7.46 3.13 -9.11
N GLU A 95 -7.48 4.04 -8.14
CA GLU A 95 -6.33 4.83 -7.71
C GLU A 95 -5.37 4.02 -6.81
N THR A 96 -4.07 4.05 -7.11
CA THR A 96 -3.02 3.56 -6.20
C THR A 96 -2.82 4.53 -5.02
N GLN A 97 -2.14 4.08 -3.96
CA GLN A 97 -1.94 4.88 -2.73
C GLN A 97 -3.25 5.23 -2.00
N ALA A 98 -4.34 4.54 -2.33
CA ALA A 98 -5.66 4.67 -1.71
C ALA A 98 -6.34 3.30 -1.57
N ILE A 99 -7.34 3.22 -0.71
CA ILE A 99 -8.23 2.07 -0.61
C ILE A 99 -9.54 2.44 -1.31
N THR A 100 -9.97 1.60 -2.25
CA THR A 100 -11.28 1.73 -2.91
C THR A 100 -12.20 0.61 -2.45
N GLU A 101 -13.35 0.98 -1.87
CA GLU A 101 -14.36 0.02 -1.42
C GLU A 101 -15.44 -0.16 -2.49
N VAL A 102 -15.73 -1.42 -2.84
CA VAL A 102 -16.83 -1.79 -3.75
C VAL A 102 -17.88 -2.58 -2.97
N PHE A 103 -19.04 -1.99 -2.74
CA PHE A 103 -20.14 -2.60 -1.96
C PHE A 103 -21.44 -2.69 -2.79
N GLY A 104 -22.36 -3.56 -2.35
CA GLY A 104 -23.65 -3.81 -3.04
C GLY A 104 -24.20 -5.21 -2.80
N GLU A 105 -25.40 -5.48 -3.29
CA GLU A 105 -26.09 -6.78 -3.14
C GLU A 105 -25.39 -7.94 -3.88
N PHE A 106 -25.76 -9.19 -3.57
CA PHE A 106 -25.26 -10.34 -4.32
C PHE A 106 -25.58 -10.19 -5.82
N GLY A 107 -24.63 -10.53 -6.68
CA GLY A 107 -24.79 -10.38 -8.14
C GLY A 107 -24.59 -8.95 -8.67
N SER A 108 -24.29 -7.96 -7.82
CA SER A 108 -24.05 -6.56 -8.25
C SER A 108 -22.73 -6.32 -9.00
N GLY A 109 -21.94 -7.35 -9.29
CA GLY A 109 -20.68 -7.24 -10.01
C GLY A 109 -19.41 -7.06 -9.15
N LYS A 110 -19.50 -7.07 -7.82
CA LYS A 110 -18.33 -6.93 -6.91
C LYS A 110 -17.21 -7.92 -7.21
N SER A 111 -17.53 -9.22 -7.26
CA SER A 111 -16.52 -10.22 -7.58
C SER A 111 -15.99 -10.05 -9.00
N GLN A 112 -16.82 -9.62 -9.96
CA GLN A 112 -16.38 -9.40 -11.34
C GLN A 112 -15.32 -8.31 -11.43
N ILE A 113 -15.53 -7.16 -10.77
CA ILE A 113 -14.53 -6.09 -10.76
C ILE A 113 -13.24 -6.54 -10.07
N SER A 114 -13.29 -7.38 -9.03
CA SER A 114 -12.08 -7.93 -8.41
C SER A 114 -11.29 -8.84 -9.36
N HIS A 115 -11.98 -9.69 -10.13
CA HIS A 115 -11.31 -10.54 -11.13
C HIS A 115 -10.73 -9.71 -12.28
N GLU A 116 -11.46 -8.69 -12.72
CA GLU A 116 -11.01 -7.74 -13.76
C GLU A 116 -9.71 -7.06 -13.33
N LEU A 117 -9.68 -6.47 -12.13
CA LEU A 117 -8.51 -5.76 -11.60
C LEU A 117 -7.31 -6.68 -11.37
N ALA A 118 -7.54 -7.95 -11.07
CA ALA A 118 -6.47 -8.95 -10.94
C ALA A 118 -5.73 -9.17 -12.27
N VAL A 119 -6.39 -8.94 -13.41
CA VAL A 119 -5.78 -9.01 -14.74
C VAL A 119 -5.29 -7.63 -15.19
N THR A 120 -6.12 -6.59 -15.11
CA THR A 120 -5.80 -5.28 -15.69
C THR A 120 -4.60 -4.60 -15.02
N VAL A 121 -4.28 -4.91 -13.75
CA VAL A 121 -3.05 -4.41 -13.10
C VAL A 121 -1.77 -4.88 -13.79
N GLN A 122 -1.80 -6.06 -14.43
CA GLN A 122 -0.66 -6.67 -15.13
C GLN A 122 -0.43 -6.07 -16.52
N LEU A 123 -1.41 -5.35 -17.07
CA LEU A 123 -1.27 -4.69 -18.36
C LEU A 123 -0.21 -3.57 -18.27
N PRO A 124 0.42 -3.21 -19.41
CA PRO A 124 1.32 -2.09 -19.43
C PRO A 124 0.55 -0.76 -19.28
N LYS A 125 1.27 0.30 -18.86
CA LYS A 125 0.66 1.61 -18.56
C LYS A 125 -0.12 2.21 -19.73
N GLU A 126 0.34 2.04 -20.95
CA GLU A 126 -0.35 2.51 -22.16
C GLU A 126 -1.68 1.80 -22.43
N ARG A 127 -1.92 0.65 -21.78
CA ARG A 127 -3.17 -0.12 -21.82
C ARG A 127 -4.01 0.03 -20.55
N GLY A 128 -3.65 0.94 -19.65
CA GLY A 128 -4.39 1.22 -18.42
C GLY A 128 -4.04 0.32 -17.23
N GLY A 129 -2.97 -0.47 -17.32
CA GLY A 129 -2.42 -1.21 -16.18
C GLY A 129 -1.20 -0.53 -15.57
N LEU A 130 -0.45 -1.27 -14.75
CA LEU A 130 0.72 -0.75 -14.04
C LEU A 130 1.92 -1.71 -14.06
N ASP A 131 1.91 -2.70 -14.96
CA ASP A 131 2.92 -3.77 -15.02
C ASP A 131 3.13 -4.45 -13.65
N GLY A 132 2.04 -4.58 -12.88
CA GLY A 132 2.07 -5.02 -11.48
C GLY A 132 1.51 -6.43 -11.28
N GLU A 133 1.77 -7.02 -10.12
CA GLU A 133 1.21 -8.31 -9.69
C GLU A 133 -0.02 -8.10 -8.79
N CYS A 134 -0.87 -9.12 -8.69
CA CYS A 134 -2.08 -9.11 -7.86
C CYS A 134 -1.98 -10.12 -6.71
N VAL A 135 -2.32 -9.68 -5.50
CA VAL A 135 -2.62 -10.57 -4.37
C VAL A 135 -4.13 -10.59 -4.18
N PHE A 136 -4.74 -11.76 -4.39
CA PHE A 136 -6.18 -11.97 -4.22
C PHE A 136 -6.47 -12.72 -2.92
N ILE A 137 -7.18 -12.08 -1.99
CA ILE A 137 -7.61 -12.70 -0.73
C ILE A 137 -9.09 -13.04 -0.83
N ASP A 138 -9.42 -14.32 -0.85
CA ASP A 138 -10.80 -14.81 -0.99
C ASP A 138 -11.33 -15.37 0.34
N THR A 139 -12.39 -14.76 0.85
CA THR A 139 -13.03 -15.15 2.12
C THR A 139 -14.29 -15.98 1.94
N GLU A 140 -14.83 -16.06 0.71
CA GLU A 140 -16.13 -16.69 0.42
C GLU A 140 -16.04 -17.76 -0.67
N ASN A 141 -14.83 -18.14 -1.07
CA ASN A 141 -14.58 -19.10 -2.16
C ASN A 141 -15.25 -18.66 -3.48
N THR A 142 -15.10 -17.37 -3.80
CA THR A 142 -15.65 -16.72 -4.99
C THR A 142 -14.68 -16.66 -6.16
N PHE A 143 -13.39 -16.93 -5.93
CA PHE A 143 -12.38 -16.91 -6.98
C PHE A 143 -12.61 -18.02 -8.01
N ARG A 144 -12.60 -17.67 -9.30
CA ARG A 144 -12.79 -18.61 -10.41
C ARG A 144 -11.64 -18.44 -11.42
N PRO A 145 -10.64 -19.35 -11.44
CA PRO A 145 -9.53 -19.28 -12.39
C PRO A 145 -9.98 -19.19 -13.85
N GLU A 146 -11.06 -19.90 -14.20
CA GLU A 146 -11.62 -19.89 -15.55
C GLU A 146 -12.13 -18.49 -15.94
N ARG A 147 -12.59 -17.71 -14.96
CA ARG A 147 -12.97 -16.31 -15.20
C ARG A 147 -11.76 -15.42 -15.41
N ILE A 148 -10.64 -15.67 -14.71
CA ILE A 148 -9.37 -14.97 -14.94
C ILE A 148 -8.86 -15.23 -16.35
N GLU A 149 -8.86 -16.50 -16.79
CA GLU A 149 -8.46 -16.88 -18.16
C GLU A 149 -9.29 -16.14 -19.22
N GLN A 150 -10.62 -16.13 -19.07
CA GLN A 150 -11.52 -15.40 -19.97
C GLN A 150 -11.23 -13.90 -20.06
N ILE A 151 -10.88 -13.27 -18.93
CA ILE A 151 -10.56 -11.85 -18.88
C ILE A 151 -9.19 -11.63 -19.54
N ALA A 152 -8.20 -12.46 -19.21
CA ALA A 152 -6.86 -12.39 -19.81
C ALA A 152 -6.89 -12.51 -21.33
N ASP A 153 -7.65 -13.46 -21.88
CA ASP A 153 -7.80 -13.64 -23.34
C ASP A 153 -8.49 -12.45 -24.04
N ALA A 154 -9.25 -11.64 -23.30
CA ALA A 154 -9.96 -10.48 -23.83
C ALA A 154 -9.07 -9.23 -23.96
N PHE A 155 -7.87 -9.22 -23.34
CA PHE A 155 -6.88 -8.15 -23.44
C PHE A 155 -5.66 -8.58 -24.26
#